data_AF-A2BVC5-F1
#
_entry.id   AF-A2BVC5-F1
#
_cell.length_a   1.000
_cell.length_b   1.000
_cell.length_c   1.000
_cell.angle_alpha   90.00
_cell.angle_beta   90.00
_cell.angle_gamma   90.00
#
_symmetry.space_group_name_H-M   'P 1'
#
loop_
_entity.id
_entity.type
_entity.pdbx_description
1 polymer ?
#
loop_
_entity_poly.entity_id
_entity_poly.type
_entity_poly.pdbx_seq_one_letter_code
_entity_poly.pdbx_strand_id
1 'polypeptide(L)'
;MKPLVVDEIIHYLIHRWGKKYDFRLFKRGKYLYFQMMWGFLGQESFPLNEVEYKKSIADKIEILNRCGYSDEVREWLKKVNSRPRLGRAVSLQLNINERMKEFLI
;
A
#
# COMPACT_ATOMS: atom_id res chain seq x y z
N MET A 1 -2.65 -3.40 -18.45
CA MET A 1 -2.12 -2.78 -17.21
C MET A 1 -1.03 -3.67 -16.64
N LYS A 2 0.15 -3.11 -16.31
CA LYS A 2 1.24 -3.89 -15.69
C LYS A 2 0.97 -4.05 -14.19
N PRO A 3 0.93 -5.28 -13.64
CA PRO A 3 0.70 -5.49 -12.21
C PRO A 3 1.80 -4.82 -11.38
N LEU A 4 1.43 -4.33 -10.20
CA LEU A 4 2.38 -3.93 -9.17
C LEU A 4 3.14 -5.15 -8.69
N VAL A 5 4.42 -4.97 -8.41
CA VAL A 5 5.28 -5.98 -7.79
C VAL A 5 5.89 -5.42 -6.50
N VAL A 6 6.21 -6.30 -5.54
CA VAL A 6 6.71 -5.89 -4.21
C VAL A 6 7.95 -5.02 -4.33
N ASP A 7 8.90 -5.40 -5.20
CA ASP A 7 10.16 -4.67 -5.38
C ASP A 7 9.93 -3.26 -5.94
N GLU A 8 8.91 -3.04 -6.76
CA GLU A 8 8.54 -1.71 -7.25
C GLU A 8 8.04 -0.83 -6.09
N ILE A 9 7.20 -1.37 -5.21
CA ILE A 9 6.72 -0.63 -4.02
C ILE A 9 7.89 -0.26 -3.12
N ILE A 10 8.73 -1.25 -2.79
CA ILE A 10 9.92 -1.06 -1.94
C ILE A 10 10.86 -0.04 -2.58
N HIS A 11 11.04 -0.08 -3.90
CA HIS A 11 11.84 0.90 -4.62
C HIS A 11 11.34 2.33 -4.36
N TYR A 12 10.05 2.63 -4.60
CA TYR A 12 9.51 3.98 -4.34
C TYR A 12 9.65 4.40 -2.88
N LEU A 13 9.40 3.47 -1.95
CA LEU A 13 9.49 3.73 -0.52
C LEU A 13 10.90 4.16 -0.10
N ILE A 14 11.91 3.39 -0.51
CA ILE A 14 13.32 3.65 -0.18
C ILE A 14 13.81 4.93 -0.86
N HIS A 15 13.55 5.09 -2.16
CA HIS A 15 14.10 6.23 -2.91
C HIS A 15 13.54 7.57 -2.45
N ARG A 16 12.31 7.60 -1.94
CA ARG A 16 11.68 8.86 -1.52
C ARG A 16 11.77 9.15 -0.03
N TRP A 17 11.82 8.13 0.81
CA TRP A 17 11.80 8.32 2.26
C TRP A 17 12.86 7.55 3.03
N GLY A 18 13.65 6.70 2.37
CA GLY A 18 14.69 5.89 3.01
C GLY A 18 14.15 4.83 3.97
N LYS A 19 12.85 4.53 3.92
CA LYS A 19 12.15 3.65 4.87
C LYS A 19 11.22 2.69 4.13
N LYS A 20 11.25 1.41 4.53
CA LYS A 20 10.34 0.36 4.06
C LYS A 20 9.02 0.41 4.86
N TYR A 21 8.22 1.46 4.64
CA TYR A 21 6.91 1.60 5.30
C TYR A 21 5.99 0.41 4.99
N ASP A 22 5.13 0.08 5.95
CA ASP A 22 4.03 -0.86 5.75
C ASP A 22 2.79 -0.17 5.20
N PHE A 23 1.83 -0.97 4.74
CA PHE A 23 0.55 -0.50 4.26
C PHE A 23 -0.62 -1.16 4.97
N ARG A 24 -1.74 -0.45 5.05
CA ARG A 24 -3.05 -1.03 5.38
C ARG A 24 -3.99 -0.86 4.20
N LEU A 25 -4.80 -1.89 3.95
CA LEU A 25 -5.85 -1.87 2.95
C LEU A 25 -7.18 -2.11 3.66
N PHE A 26 -8.13 -1.18 3.58
CA PHE A 26 -9.44 -1.33 4.20
C PHE A 26 -10.52 -0.56 3.46
N LYS A 27 -11.75 -1.04 3.58
CA LYS A 27 -12.95 -0.36 3.07
C LYS A 27 -13.50 0.60 4.12
N ARG A 28 -13.98 1.77 3.68
CA ARG A 28 -14.83 2.64 4.49
C ARG A 28 -15.87 3.32 3.61
N GLY A 29 -17.14 3.03 3.87
CA GLY A 29 -18.26 3.48 3.03
C GLY A 29 -18.11 2.95 1.60
N LYS A 30 -18.17 3.86 0.62
CA LYS A 30 -18.06 3.56 -0.82
C LYS A 30 -16.63 3.55 -1.37
N TYR A 31 -15.63 3.65 -0.50
CA TYR A 31 -14.22 3.77 -0.90
C TYR A 31 -13.35 2.65 -0.31
N LEU A 32 -12.32 2.31 -1.06
CA LEU A 32 -11.20 1.49 -0.62
C LEU A 32 -10.02 2.42 -0.30
N TYR A 33 -9.37 2.22 0.84
CA TYR A 33 -8.23 3.02 1.27
C TYR A 33 -6.97 2.16 1.27
N PHE A 34 -5.96 2.62 0.54
CA PHE A 34 -4.60 2.11 0.62
C PHE A 34 -3.75 3.12 1.40
N GLN A 35 -3.43 2.78 2.65
CA GLN A 35 -2.77 3.67 3.59
C GLN A 35 -1.33 3.28 3.82
N MET A 36 -0.41 4.20 3.55
CA MET A 36 0.98 4.09 3.99
C MET A 36 1.07 4.43 5.48
N MET A 37 1.55 3.46 6.25
CA MET A 37 1.62 3.49 7.71
C MET A 37 2.94 4.09 8.18
N TRP A 38 2.97 4.62 9.41
CA TRP A 38 4.20 5.16 10.00
C TRP A 38 5.18 4.08 10.44
N GLY A 39 4.69 2.85 10.72
CA GLY A 39 5.53 1.70 11.00
C GLY A 39 6.28 1.24 9.75
N PHE A 40 7.55 0.90 9.91
CA PHE A 40 8.42 0.45 8.82
C PHE A 40 9.34 -0.68 9.28
N LEU A 41 9.77 -1.52 8.34
CA LEU A 41 10.71 -2.61 8.61
C LEU A 41 12.03 -2.07 9.16
N GLY A 42 12.48 -2.62 10.30
CA GLY A 42 13.70 -2.20 11.01
C GLY A 42 13.45 -1.19 12.13
N GLN A 43 12.20 -0.75 12.35
CA GLN A 43 11.82 -0.09 13.60
C GLN A 43 11.65 -1.14 14.70
N GLU A 44 12.14 -0.88 15.91
CA GLU A 44 12.14 -1.84 17.03
C GLU A 44 10.75 -2.39 17.36
N SER A 45 9.72 -1.54 17.34
CA SER A 45 8.34 -1.93 17.60
C SER A 45 7.58 -2.44 16.37
N PHE A 46 8.24 -2.63 15.23
CA PHE A 46 7.59 -3.15 14.03
C PHE A 46 7.42 -4.67 14.13
N PRO A 47 6.18 -5.19 13.95
CA PRO A 47 5.87 -6.57 14.34
C PRO A 47 6.31 -7.63 13.33
N LEU A 48 6.76 -7.23 12.12
CA LEU A 48 7.06 -8.17 11.04
C LEU A 48 8.55 -8.22 10.75
N ASN A 49 9.06 -9.43 10.50
CA ASN A 49 10.38 -9.61 9.89
C ASN A 49 10.36 -9.33 8.37
N GLU A 50 11.51 -9.42 7.70
CA GLU A 50 11.61 -9.07 6.28
C GLU A 50 10.75 -9.96 5.36
N VAL A 51 10.66 -11.25 5.65
CA VAL A 51 9.87 -12.20 4.85
C VAL A 51 8.38 -11.91 5.02
N GLU A 52 7.93 -11.74 6.26
CA GLU A 52 6.54 -11.41 6.60
C GLU A 52 6.13 -10.05 6.03
N TYR A 53 7.03 -9.06 6.09
CA TYR A 53 6.80 -7.74 5.49
C TYR A 53 6.58 -7.83 3.98
N LYS A 54 7.45 -8.54 3.26
CA LYS A 54 7.31 -8.69 1.80
C LYS A 54 6.03 -9.42 1.44
N LYS A 55 5.67 -10.47 2.19
CA LYS A 55 4.39 -11.18 2.02
C LYS A 55 3.19 -10.28 2.29
N SER A 56 3.23 -9.52 3.39
CA SER A 56 2.22 -8.54 3.77
C SER A 56 1.96 -7.51 2.65
N ILE A 57 3.02 -7.03 1.98
CA ILE A 57 2.88 -6.15 0.81
C ILE A 57 2.30 -6.92 -0.39
N ALA A 58 2.82 -8.12 -0.68
CA ALA A 58 2.37 -8.96 -1.79
C ALA A 58 0.85 -9.19 -1.74
N ASP A 59 0.32 -9.59 -0.59
CA ASP A 59 -1.11 -9.86 -0.41
C ASP A 59 -1.98 -8.63 -0.71
N LYS A 60 -1.53 -7.44 -0.29
CA LYS A 60 -2.26 -6.18 -0.53
C LYS A 60 -2.22 -5.76 -1.99
N ILE A 61 -1.05 -5.85 -2.63
CA ILE A 61 -0.93 -5.47 -4.04
C ILE A 61 -1.59 -6.49 -4.95
N GLU A 62 -1.71 -7.76 -4.55
CA GLU A 62 -2.48 -8.76 -5.30
C GLU A 62 -3.95 -8.34 -5.42
N ILE A 63 -4.58 -7.93 -4.31
CA ILE A 63 -5.96 -7.41 -4.31
C ILE A 63 -6.06 -6.19 -5.23
N LEU A 64 -5.13 -5.24 -5.10
CA LEU A 64 -5.10 -4.03 -5.93
C LEU A 64 -4.93 -4.36 -7.43
N ASN A 65 -4.08 -5.34 -7.76
CA ASN A 65 -3.84 -5.80 -9.12
C ASN A 65 -5.08 -6.47 -9.71
N ARG A 66 -5.69 -7.42 -9.00
CA ARG A 66 -6.92 -8.12 -9.44
C ARG A 66 -8.08 -7.15 -9.63
N CYS A 67 -8.15 -6.12 -8.80
CA CYS A 67 -9.19 -5.08 -8.89
C CYS A 67 -8.88 -3.98 -9.91
N GLY A 68 -7.73 -3.98 -10.58
CA GLY A 68 -7.44 -2.99 -11.62
C GLY A 68 -6.88 -1.64 -11.13
N TYR A 69 -6.38 -1.54 -9.89
CA TYR A 69 -5.89 -0.28 -9.31
C TYR A 69 -4.38 -0.05 -9.48
N SER A 70 -3.65 -0.91 -10.21
CA SER A 70 -2.19 -0.87 -10.27
C SER A 70 -1.65 0.48 -10.76
N ASP A 71 -2.24 1.07 -11.78
CA ASP A 71 -1.78 2.34 -12.34
C ASP A 71 -2.08 3.53 -11.41
N GLU A 72 -3.24 3.55 -10.76
CA GLU A 72 -3.62 4.59 -9.81
C GLU A 72 -2.68 4.60 -8.58
N VAL A 73 -2.37 3.42 -8.05
CA VAL A 73 -1.42 3.25 -6.94
C VAL A 73 -0.01 3.67 -7.36
N ARG A 74 0.44 3.26 -8.54
CA ARG A 74 1.76 3.62 -9.08
C ARG A 74 1.89 5.13 -9.26
N GLU A 75 0.89 5.77 -9.86
CA GLU A 75 0.89 7.22 -10.06
C GLU A 75 0.85 7.98 -8.73
N TRP A 76 0.07 7.49 -7.76
CA TRP A 76 0.08 8.05 -6.41
C TRP A 76 1.46 7.90 -5.76
N LEU A 77 2.09 6.72 -5.82
CA LEU A 77 3.45 6.48 -5.29
C LEU A 77 4.54 7.27 -6.01
N LYS A 78 4.32 7.78 -7.22
CA LYS A 78 5.26 8.70 -7.86
C LYS A 78 5.06 10.14 -7.41
N LYS A 79 3.81 10.55 -7.12
CA LYS A 79 3.43 11.95 -6.89
C LYS A 79 3.30 12.35 -5.42
N VAL A 80 3.03 11.41 -4.51
CA VAL A 80 2.76 11.77 -3.11
C VAL A 80 4.02 12.23 -2.38
N ASN A 81 4.06 13.50 -1.97
CA ASN A 81 5.24 14.08 -1.28
C ASN A 81 5.14 13.99 0.25
N SER A 82 3.96 13.69 0.79
CA SER A 82 3.77 13.53 2.22
C SER A 82 4.35 12.20 2.71
N ARG A 83 4.95 12.22 3.90
CA ARG A 83 5.39 11.05 4.64
C ARG A 83 4.47 10.79 5.84
N PRO A 84 4.28 9.54 6.26
CA PRO A 84 3.48 9.24 7.44
C PRO A 84 4.19 9.76 8.69
N ARG A 85 3.41 10.14 9.70
CA ARG A 85 3.88 10.56 11.04
C ARG A 85 3.29 9.63 12.07
N LEU A 86 3.87 9.59 13.28
CA LEU A 86 3.34 8.77 14.37
C LEU A 86 1.83 9.02 14.55
N GLY A 87 1.02 7.97 14.44
CA GLY A 87 -0.45 8.04 14.51
C GLY A 87 -1.16 8.59 13.26
N ARG A 88 -0.43 9.05 12.23
CA ARG A 88 -0.99 9.68 11.02
C ARG A 88 -0.47 9.03 9.73
N ALA A 89 -1.31 8.20 9.13
CA ALA A 89 -1.05 7.58 7.84
C ALA A 89 -1.22 8.56 6.66
N VAL A 90 -0.59 8.22 5.53
CA VAL A 90 -0.85 8.87 4.23
C VAL A 90 -1.76 7.95 3.43
N SER A 91 -2.89 8.47 2.94
CA SER A 91 -3.93 7.65 2.32
C SER A 91 -4.03 7.91 0.83
N LEU A 92 -4.15 6.85 0.05
CA LEU A 92 -4.77 6.85 -1.26
C LEU A 92 -6.21 6.36 -1.11
N GLN A 93 -7.15 7.16 -1.62
CA GLN A 93 -8.56 6.80 -1.68
C GLN A 93 -8.87 6.32 -3.09
N LEU A 94 -9.46 5.12 -3.19
CA LEU A 94 -9.83 4.45 -4.43
C LEU A 94 -11.35 4.29 -4.48
N ASN A 95 -11.96 4.53 -5.64
CA ASN A 95 -13.37 4.25 -5.84
C ASN A 95 -13.58 2.73 -5.94
N ILE A 96 -14.53 2.17 -5.19
CA ILE A 96 -14.87 0.74 -5.31
C ILE A 96 -15.50 0.50 -6.68
N ASN A 97 -14.81 -0.28 -7.52
CA ASN A 97 -15.31 -0.76 -8.80
C ASN A 97 -15.97 -2.15 -8.69
N GLU A 98 -16.55 -2.64 -9.79
CA GLU A 98 -17.23 -3.95 -9.81
C GLU A 98 -16.32 -5.10 -9.38
N ARG A 99 -15.06 -5.12 -9.84
CA ARG A 99 -14.09 -6.18 -9.48
C ARG A 99 -13.83 -6.22 -7.98
N MET A 100 -13.74 -5.06 -7.33
CA MET A 100 -13.55 -4.97 -5.88
C MET A 100 -14.77 -5.46 -5.11
N LYS A 101 -15.99 -5.36 -5.67
CA LYS A 101 -17.18 -5.88 -5.01
C LYS A 101 -17.12 -7.40 -4.83
N GLU A 102 -16.50 -8.13 -5.76
CA GLU A 102 -16.32 -9.59 -5.66
C GLU A 102 -15.49 -10.02 -4.44
N PHE A 103 -14.62 -9.15 -3.92
CA PHE A 103 -13.79 -9.40 -2.73
C PHE A 103 -14.45 -8.96 -1.41
N LEU A 104 -15.60 -8.30 -1.49
CA LEU A 104 -16.30 -7.71 -0.35
C LEU A 104 -17.58 -8.47 0.03
N ILE A 105 -17.86 -9.57 -0.67
CA ILE A 105 -18.99 -10.48 -0.43
C ILE A 105 -18.57 -11.55 0.57
#